data_AF-M2YAC8-F1
#
_entry.id   AF-M2YAC8-F1
#
_cell.length_a   1.000
_cell.length_b   1.000
_cell.length_c   1.000
_cell.angle_alpha   90.00
_cell.angle_beta   90.00
_cell.angle_gamma   90.00
#
_symmetry.space_group_name_H-M   'P 1'
#
loop_
_entity.id
_entity.type
_entity.pdbx_description
1 polymer ?
#
loop_
_entity_poly.entity_id
_entity_poly.type
_entity_poly.pdbx_seq_one_letter_code
_entity_poly.pdbx_strand_id
1 'polypeptide(L)'
;MITSEQVRAARALLRIEQDDLARRAHISAATIRRLEAFNGVQRVSPGTVKEVQRALEEAGAEFIDDGVRRRPARDRARADELFADIMAIARHGAARPVINPGFSEADLYGDDGLPS
;
A
#
# COMPACT_ATOMS: atom_id res chain seq x y z
N MET A 1 -9.39 7.90 -10.24
CA MET A 1 -8.94 7.71 -11.64
C MET A 1 -7.61 8.41 -11.78
N ILE A 2 -6.58 7.79 -12.34
CA ILE A 2 -5.24 8.38 -12.41
C ILE A 2 -5.14 9.47 -13.49
N THR A 3 -4.36 10.51 -13.23
CA THR A 3 -4.15 11.62 -14.16
C THR A 3 -2.99 11.35 -15.13
N SER A 4 -2.93 12.11 -16.22
CA SER A 4 -1.81 12.04 -17.18
C SER A 4 -0.47 12.43 -16.53
N GLU A 5 -0.51 13.34 -15.55
CA GLU A 5 0.65 13.73 -14.75
C GLU A 5 1.15 12.57 -13.90
N GLN A 6 0.24 11.84 -13.23
CA GLN A 6 0.58 10.65 -12.47
C GLN A 6 1.15 9.55 -13.37
N VAL A 7 0.64 9.36 -14.59
CA VAL A 7 1.21 8.41 -15.57
C VAL A 7 2.65 8.78 -15.94
N ARG A 8 2.91 10.06 -16.29
CA ARG A 8 4.26 10.55 -16.60
C ARG A 8 5.21 10.38 -15.41
N ALA A 9 4.75 10.75 -14.21
CA ALA A 9 5.52 10.63 -12.98
C ALA A 9 5.87 9.16 -12.67
N ALA A 10 4.90 8.25 -12.79
CA ALA A 10 5.08 6.82 -12.53
C ALA A 10 6.10 6.24 -13.50
N ARG A 11 5.99 6.58 -14.78
CA ARG A 11 6.89 6.10 -15.83
C ARG A 11 8.32 6.59 -15.61
N ALA A 12 8.51 7.87 -15.27
CA ALA A 12 9.82 8.43 -14.94
C ALA A 12 10.43 7.77 -13.70
N LEU A 13 9.64 7.57 -12.65
CA LEU A 13 10.03 6.90 -11.41
C LEU A 13 10.49 5.44 -11.63
N LEU A 14 9.86 4.75 -12.57
CA LEU A 14 10.16 3.36 -12.92
C LEU A 14 11.22 3.24 -14.03
N ARG A 15 11.63 4.34 -14.66
CA ARG A 15 12.54 4.37 -15.82
C ARG A 15 12.02 3.49 -16.98
N ILE A 16 10.71 3.55 -17.23
CA ILE A 16 10.05 2.82 -18.31
C ILE A 16 9.90 3.75 -19.52
N GLU A 17 10.18 3.27 -20.72
CA GLU A 17 9.95 4.04 -21.94
C GLU A 17 8.48 3.93 -22.39
N GLN A 18 7.97 4.92 -23.13
CA GLN A 18 6.57 4.90 -23.59
C GLN A 18 6.22 3.63 -24.39
N ASP A 19 7.13 3.18 -25.25
CA ASP A 19 6.94 1.97 -26.06
C ASP A 19 6.96 0.70 -25.19
N ASP A 20 7.69 0.70 -24.07
CA ASP A 20 7.68 -0.41 -23.13
C ASP A 20 6.38 -0.45 -22.31
N LEU A 21 5.92 0.71 -21.86
CA LEU A 21 4.62 0.83 -21.20
C LEU A 21 3.48 0.40 -22.14
N ALA A 22 3.54 0.78 -23.41
CA ALA A 22 2.57 0.37 -24.43
C ALA A 22 2.49 -1.16 -24.56
N ARG A 23 3.65 -1.84 -24.61
CA ARG A 23 3.72 -3.31 -24.64
C ARG A 23 3.13 -3.94 -23.38
N ARG A 24 3.52 -3.45 -22.19
CA ARG A 24 3.02 -3.96 -20.90
C ARG A 24 1.52 -3.79 -20.73
N ALA A 25 0.98 -2.66 -21.21
CA ALA A 25 -0.44 -2.36 -21.14
C ALA A 25 -1.25 -2.93 -22.33
N HIS A 26 -0.61 -3.65 -23.26
CA HIS A 26 -1.24 -4.21 -24.47
C HIS A 26 -2.01 -3.18 -25.32
N ILE A 27 -1.47 -1.97 -25.46
CA ILE A 27 -2.05 -0.89 -26.27
C ILE A 27 -1.02 -0.26 -27.20
N SER A 28 -1.47 0.59 -28.12
CA SER A 28 -0.55 1.28 -29.03
C SER A 28 0.28 2.36 -28.34
N ALA A 29 1.53 2.56 -28.80
CA ALA A 29 2.37 3.66 -28.35
C ALA A 29 1.76 5.05 -28.63
N ALA A 30 0.93 5.16 -29.69
CA ALA A 30 0.18 6.39 -29.96
C ALA A 30 -0.88 6.68 -28.88
N THR A 31 -1.49 5.63 -28.31
CA THR A 31 -2.43 5.75 -27.20
C THR A 31 -1.73 6.24 -25.94
N ILE A 32 -0.54 5.71 -25.61
CA ILE A 32 0.28 6.20 -24.50
C ILE A 32 0.67 7.66 -24.70
N ARG A 33 1.14 8.04 -25.89
CA ARG A 33 1.47 9.45 -26.20
C ARG A 33 0.27 10.36 -26.00
N ARG A 34 -0.92 9.96 -26.46
CA ARG A 34 -2.16 10.73 -26.28
C ARG A 34 -2.55 10.85 -24.81
N LEU A 35 -2.39 9.76 -24.05
CA LEU A 35 -2.64 9.74 -22.61
C LEU A 35 -1.69 10.69 -21.87
N GLU A 36 -0.40 10.67 -22.18
CA GLU A 36 0.60 11.52 -21.53
C GLU A 36 0.58 12.98 -22.00
N ALA A 37 0.07 13.30 -23.19
CA ALA A 37 0.10 14.66 -23.72
C ALA A 37 -0.96 15.60 -23.11
N PHE A 38 -2.03 15.06 -22.51
CA PHE A 38 -3.18 15.86 -22.12
C PHE A 38 -3.17 16.20 -20.63
N ASN A 39 -3.20 17.48 -20.27
CA ASN A 39 -3.34 17.93 -18.88
C ASN A 39 -4.86 18.11 -18.60
N GLY A 40 -5.59 17.06 -18.22
CA GLY A 40 -7.03 17.13 -17.93
C GLY A 40 -7.83 15.84 -18.21
N VAL A 41 -9.16 15.96 -18.33
CA VAL A 41 -10.09 14.83 -18.55
C VAL A 41 -9.68 14.03 -19.79
N GLN A 42 -9.26 12.79 -19.55
CA GLN A 42 -8.64 11.93 -20.56
C GLN A 42 -9.58 11.63 -21.72
N ARG A 43 -9.12 11.88 -22.95
CA ARG A 43 -9.78 11.46 -24.20
C ARG A 43 -9.62 9.96 -24.50
N VAL A 44 -9.24 9.18 -23.50
CA VAL A 44 -8.93 7.76 -23.63
C VAL A 44 -9.96 6.98 -22.81
N SER A 45 -10.39 5.82 -23.29
CA SER A 45 -11.43 5.05 -22.61
C SER A 45 -11.01 4.69 -21.17
N PRO A 46 -11.95 4.66 -20.21
CA PRO A 46 -11.64 4.26 -18.83
C PRO A 46 -10.97 2.88 -18.73
N GLY A 47 -11.32 1.95 -19.64
CA GLY A 47 -10.67 0.65 -19.75
C GLY A 47 -9.18 0.78 -20.06
N THR A 48 -8.81 1.62 -21.02
CA THR A 48 -7.40 1.86 -21.36
C THR A 48 -6.64 2.46 -20.18
N VAL A 49 -7.25 3.40 -19.45
CA VAL A 49 -6.64 4.00 -18.26
C VAL A 49 -6.37 2.95 -17.19
N LYS A 50 -7.29 2.00 -17.00
CA LYS A 50 -7.09 0.85 -16.09
C LYS A 50 -5.95 -0.07 -16.53
N GLU A 51 -5.85 -0.39 -17.82
CA GLU A 51 -4.76 -1.23 -18.34
C GLU A 51 -3.39 -0.57 -18.10
N VAL A 52 -3.28 0.75 -18.33
CA VAL A 52 -2.04 1.51 -18.07
C VAL A 52 -1.74 1.58 -16.57
N GLN A 53 -2.76 1.85 -15.74
CA GLN A 53 -2.60 1.86 -14.29
C GLN A 53 -2.06 0.51 -13.79
N ARG A 54 -2.68 -0.60 -14.22
CA ARG A 54 -2.29 -1.96 -13.85
C ARG A 54 -0.86 -2.26 -14.26
N ALA A 55 -0.47 -1.95 -15.50
CA ALA A 55 0.88 -2.18 -16.00
C ALA A 55 1.96 -1.43 -15.18
N LEU A 56 1.66 -0.20 -14.74
CA LEU A 56 2.56 0.59 -13.89
C LEU A 56 2.62 0.04 -12.47
N GLU A 57 1.49 -0.39 -11.90
CA GLU A 57 1.42 -0.99 -10.57
C GLU A 57 2.16 -2.33 -10.49
N GLU A 58 2.04 -3.17 -11.52
CA GLU A 58 2.78 -4.42 -11.69
C GLU A 58 4.29 -4.17 -11.80
N ALA A 59 4.68 -3.06 -12.45
CA ALA A 59 6.07 -2.62 -12.52
C ALA A 59 6.58 -1.97 -11.21
N GLY A 60 5.73 -1.83 -10.19
CA GLY A 60 6.12 -1.39 -8.85
C GLY A 60 5.76 0.05 -8.53
N ALA A 61 4.90 0.71 -9.31
CA ALA A 61 4.28 1.96 -8.88
C ALA A 61 3.16 1.71 -7.87
N GLU A 62 2.89 2.74 -7.06
CA GLU A 62 1.72 2.83 -6.20
C GLU A 62 1.16 4.24 -6.35
N PHE A 63 -0.05 4.34 -6.89
CA PHE A 63 -0.75 5.61 -7.04
C PHE A 63 -1.37 6.02 -5.70
N ILE A 64 -1.21 7.30 -5.36
CA ILE A 64 -1.74 7.92 -4.14
C ILE A 64 -2.50 9.19 -4.54
N ASP A 65 -3.19 9.82 -3.59
CA ASP A 65 -3.85 11.11 -3.83
C ASP A 65 -2.84 12.13 -4.37
N ASP A 66 -3.16 12.72 -5.52
CA ASP A 66 -2.36 13.70 -6.26
C ASP A 66 -0.90 13.29 -6.56
N GLY A 67 -0.57 11.99 -6.52
CA GLY A 67 0.82 11.56 -6.68
C GLY A 67 1.03 10.09 -7.03
N VAL A 68 2.29 9.70 -7.05
CA VAL A 68 2.72 8.31 -7.24
C VAL A 68 4.03 8.09 -6.48
N ARG A 69 4.17 6.90 -5.88
CA ARG A 69 5.40 6.47 -5.21
C ARG A 69 5.84 5.10 -5.70
N ARG A 70 7.06 4.69 -5.37
CA ARG A 70 7.50 3.31 -5.56
C ARG A 70 6.85 2.48 -4.47
N ARG A 71 6.22 1.38 -4.83
CA ARG A 71 5.78 0.39 -3.87
C ARG A 71 7.02 -0.06 -3.09
N PRO A 72 7.00 -0.01 -1.75
CA PRO A 72 8.12 -0.50 -0.96
C PRO A 72 8.36 -1.95 -1.34
N ALA A 73 9.63 -2.32 -1.54
CA ALA A 73 9.98 -3.73 -1.67
C ALA A 73 9.46 -4.42 -0.41
N ARG A 74 8.51 -5.35 -0.57
CA ARG A 74 8.15 -6.24 0.54
C ARG A 74 9.34 -7.14 0.77
N ASP A 75 10.24 -6.70 1.65
CA ASP A 75 11.30 -7.54 2.17
C ASP A 75 10.62 -8.57 3.06
N ARG A 76 10.38 -9.75 2.47
CA ARG A 76 9.69 -10.84 3.13
C ARG A 76 10.52 -11.36 4.32
N ALA A 77 11.84 -11.36 4.20
CA ALA A 77 12.71 -11.71 5.31
C ALA A 77 12.58 -10.71 6.46
N ARG A 78 12.58 -9.40 6.15
CA ARG A 78 12.35 -8.37 7.17
C ARG A 78 10.98 -8.44 7.81
N ALA A 79 9.95 -8.78 7.03
CA ALA A 79 8.59 -8.96 7.53
C ALA A 79 8.48 -10.18 8.46
N ASP A 80 9.14 -11.29 8.11
CA ASP A 80 9.17 -12.51 8.91
C ASP A 80 9.96 -12.27 10.23
N GLU A 81 11.07 -11.54 10.18
CA GLU A 81 11.82 -11.10 11.37
C GLU A 81 10.97 -10.24 12.29
N LEU A 82 10.34 -9.18 11.76
CA LEU A 82 9.49 -8.28 12.55
C LEU A 82 8.32 -9.03 13.19
N PHE A 83 7.73 -9.98 12.46
CA PHE A 83 6.67 -10.83 13.00
C PHE A 83 7.17 -11.69 14.16
N ALA A 84 8.34 -12.31 14.01
CA ALA A 84 8.96 -13.10 15.08
C ALA A 84 9.24 -12.24 16.33
N ASP A 85 9.75 -11.03 16.16
CA ASP A 85 10.02 -10.07 17.24
C ASP A 85 8.73 -9.68 17.97
N ILE A 86 7.67 -9.30 17.24
CA ILE A 86 6.36 -8.97 17.82
C ILE A 86 5.81 -10.16 18.64
N MET A 87 5.92 -11.38 18.10
CA MET A 87 5.44 -12.58 18.80
C MET A 87 6.30 -12.97 20.00
N ALA A 88 7.60 -12.65 20.00
CA ALA A 88 8.44 -12.80 21.17
C ALA A 88 8.03 -11.85 22.29
N ILE A 89 7.77 -10.57 21.95
CA ILE A 89 7.25 -9.57 22.90
C ILE A 89 5.91 -10.02 23.50
N ALA A 90 4.97 -10.46 22.65
CA ALA A 90 3.67 -10.94 23.10
C ALA A 90 3.79 -12.13 24.07
N ARG A 91 4.65 -13.11 23.75
CA ARG A 91 4.91 -14.27 24.64
C ARG A 91 5.55 -13.85 25.96
N HIS A 92 6.50 -12.92 25.94
CA HIS A 92 7.11 -12.40 27.16
C HIS A 92 6.09 -11.65 28.01
N GLY A 93 5.19 -10.86 27.42
CA GLY A 93 4.09 -10.22 28.12
C GLY A 93 3.14 -11.21 28.79
N ALA A 94 2.77 -12.29 28.09
CA ALA A 94 1.90 -13.35 28.62
C ALA A 94 2.56 -14.18 29.74
N ALA A 95 3.89 -14.29 29.74
CA ALA A 95 4.64 -15.00 30.77
C ALA A 95 5.02 -14.13 31.98
N ARG A 96 4.73 -12.81 31.95
CA ARG A 96 4.93 -11.97 33.13
C ARG A 96 3.96 -12.41 34.21
N PRO A 97 4.44 -12.67 35.45
CA PRO A 97 3.54 -12.87 36.56
C PRO A 97 2.66 -11.63 36.71
N VAL A 98 1.38 -11.84 37.01
CA VAL A 98 0.46 -10.75 37.36
C VAL A 98 1.12 -9.96 38.49
N ILE A 99 1.41 -8.68 38.21
CA ILE A 99 2.25 -7.83 39.07
C ILE A 99 1.62 -7.61 40.44
N ASN A 100 0.32 -7.91 40.59
CA ASN A 100 -0.36 -7.90 41.87
C ASN A 100 -1.17 -9.20 42.07
N PRO A 101 -0.58 -10.26 42.65
CA PRO A 101 -1.29 -11.51 42.93
C PRO A 101 -2.42 -11.36 43.95
N GLY A 102 -2.52 -10.22 44.64
CA GLY A 102 -3.63 -9.87 45.53
C GLY A 102 -4.66 -8.92 44.90
N PHE A 103 -4.57 -8.65 43.60
CA PHE A 103 -5.56 -7.86 42.86
C PHE A 103 -6.31 -8.79 41.92
N SER A 104 -7.49 -9.21 42.37
CA SER A 104 -8.43 -10.06 41.67
C SER A 104 -9.48 -9.23 40.95
N GLU A 105 -10.23 -9.85 40.05
CA GLU A 105 -11.37 -9.22 39.38
C GLU A 105 -12.45 -8.76 40.40
N ALA A 106 -12.51 -9.39 41.58
CA ALA A 106 -13.41 -9.01 42.67
C ALA A 106 -12.99 -7.70 43.36
N ASP A 107 -11.76 -7.22 43.19
CA ASP A 107 -11.31 -5.93 43.72
C ASP A 107 -11.70 -4.75 42.82
N LEU A 108 -12.10 -5.03 41.57
CA LEU A 108 -12.52 -4.04 40.58
C LEU A 108 -13.98 -3.63 40.72
N TYR A 109 -14.79 -4.39 41.45
CA TYR A 109 -16.23 -4.17 41.60
C TYR A 109 -16.62 -4.20 43.07
N GLY A 110 -17.40 -3.21 43.52
CA GLY A 110 -18.02 -3.26 44.84
C GLY A 110 -19.06 -4.38 44.95
N ASP A 111 -19.56 -4.63 46.17
CA ASP A 111 -20.66 -5.59 46.42
C ASP A 111 -21.96 -5.22 45.67
N ASP A 112 -22.07 -3.98 45.18
CA ASP A 112 -23.14 -3.49 44.31
C ASP A 112 -22.91 -3.79 42.81
N GLY A 113 -21.78 -4.43 42.47
CA GLY A 113 -21.39 -4.79 41.12
C GLY A 113 -20.93 -3.61 40.26
N LEU A 114 -20.74 -2.43 40.84
CA LEU A 114 -20.24 -1.25 40.13
C LEU A 114 -18.72 -1.13 40.30
N PRO A 115 -18.00 -0.55 39.31
CA PRO A 115 -16.58 -0.32 39.45
C PRO A 115 -16.27 0.55 40.67
N SER A 116 -15.37 0.07 41.53
CA SER A 116 -14.92 0.76 42.75
C SER A 116 -14.03 1.97 42.48
#